data_AF-A0A968VGY4-F1
#
_entry.id   AF-A0A968VGY4-F1
#
_cell.length_a   1.000
_cell.length_b   1.000
_cell.length_c   1.000
_cell.angle_alpha   90.00
_cell.angle_beta   90.00
_cell.angle_gamma   90.00
#
_symmetry.space_group_name_H-M   'P 1'
#
loop_
_entity.id
_entity.type
_entity.pdbx_description
1 polymer ?
#
loop_
_entity_poly.entity_id
_entity_poly.type
_entity_poly.pdbx_seq_one_letter_code
_entity_poly.pdbx_strand_id
1 'polypeptide(L)'
;MIAQTQPTPRTNQPNNNLTAIAWLSNPVLLAIVTIVLTNMCTYWLTRSRDHNKEFKETKKLNERLIVENRILQVLQQVATKDDIANMATKDDIANMATKDDIARLESNMATKKDLKEGLDNVNKRIDGLIKGMPDSEVN
;
A
#
# COMPACT_ATOMS: atom_id res chain seq x y z
N MET A 1 70.46 11.03 49.81
CA MET A 1 69.91 10.37 51.01
C MET A 1 68.66 11.13 51.41
N ILE A 2 67.52 10.44 51.42
CA ILE A 2 66.17 11.01 51.43
C ILE A 2 65.81 11.39 52.87
N ALA A 3 65.54 12.68 53.12
CA ALA A 3 65.05 13.16 54.41
C ALA A 3 63.55 12.81 54.53
N GLN A 4 63.20 12.04 55.56
CA GLN A 4 61.84 11.67 55.90
C GLN A 4 61.07 12.91 56.39
N THR A 5 59.99 13.28 55.71
CA THR A 5 59.00 14.24 56.21
C THR A 5 57.94 13.49 57.02
N GLN A 6 57.81 13.83 58.30
CA GLN A 6 56.86 13.22 59.23
C GLN A 6 55.40 13.60 58.87
N PRO A 7 54.40 12.74 59.17
CA PRO A 7 53.00 13.07 58.97
C PRO A 7 52.51 14.06 60.06
N THR A 8 51.76 15.08 59.66
CA THR A 8 51.15 16.07 60.55
C THR A 8 50.06 15.44 61.43
N PRO A 9 49.81 15.94 62.66
CA PRO A 9 48.78 15.39 63.53
C PRO A 9 47.38 15.71 62.98
N ARG A 10 46.55 14.69 62.82
CA ARG A 10 45.09 14.86 62.62
C ARG A 10 44.52 15.51 63.88
N THR A 11 44.09 16.76 63.76
CA THR A 11 43.22 17.37 64.76
C THR A 11 41.85 16.71 64.64
N ASN A 12 41.39 16.06 65.71
CA ASN A 12 40.01 15.60 65.84
C ASN A 12 39.11 16.83 65.91
N GLN A 13 38.60 17.26 64.77
CA GLN A 13 37.48 18.20 64.72
C GLN A 13 36.24 17.44 65.24
N PRO A 14 35.54 17.93 66.29
CA PRO A 14 34.32 17.29 66.73
C PRO A 14 33.33 17.29 65.57
N ASN A 15 32.78 16.11 65.29
CA ASN A 15 31.69 15.87 64.37
C ASN A 15 30.50 16.80 64.69
N ASN A 16 30.47 17.93 64.02
CA ASN A 16 29.44 18.95 63.97
C ASN A 16 28.14 18.47 63.29
N ASN A 17 27.86 17.16 63.30
CA ASN A 17 26.60 16.60 62.84
C ASN A 17 25.42 16.98 63.77
N LEU A 18 25.68 17.32 65.04
CA LEU A 18 24.66 17.76 66.00
C LEU A 18 24.27 19.24 65.81
N THR A 19 25.19 20.11 65.38
CA THR A 19 24.87 21.52 65.06
C THR A 19 24.18 21.68 63.70
N ALA A 20 24.38 20.73 62.78
CA ALA A 20 23.69 20.70 61.49
C ALA A 20 22.16 20.49 61.60
N ILE A 21 21.69 19.90 62.71
CA ILE A 21 20.27 19.55 62.94
C ILE A 21 19.56 20.61 63.81
N ALA A 22 20.29 21.57 64.41
CA ALA A 22 19.74 22.56 65.34
C ALA A 22 18.63 23.47 64.73
N TRP A 23 18.58 23.62 63.40
CA TRP A 23 17.53 24.36 62.69
C TRP A 23 16.18 23.62 62.65
N LEU A 24 16.16 22.29 62.89
CA LEU A 24 14.94 21.48 62.97
C LEU A 24 14.18 21.65 64.29
N SER A 25 14.82 22.25 65.30
CA SER A 25 14.18 22.64 66.57
C SER A 25 13.29 23.89 66.42
N ASN A 26 13.43 24.64 65.32
CA ASN A 26 12.59 25.81 65.06
C ASN A 26 11.33 25.39 64.27
N PRO A 27 10.13 25.45 64.88
CA PRO A 27 8.89 24.98 64.26
C PRO A 27 8.54 25.73 62.97
N VAL A 28 8.96 27.00 62.85
CA VAL A 28 8.71 27.82 61.64
C VAL A 28 9.54 27.33 60.46
N LEU A 29 10.83 27.02 60.67
CA LEU A 29 11.71 26.52 59.62
C LEU A 29 11.33 25.11 59.18
N LEU A 30 10.95 24.24 60.13
CA LEU A 30 10.43 22.91 59.83
C LEU A 30 9.19 22.99 58.92
N ALA A 31 8.26 23.89 59.21
CA ALA A 31 7.05 24.09 58.41
C ALA A 31 7.37 24.59 56.99
N ILE A 32 8.35 25.49 56.83
CA ILE A 32 8.77 25.97 55.51
C ILE A 32 9.35 24.82 54.67
N VAL A 33 10.23 24.00 55.27
CA VAL A 33 10.87 22.87 54.58
C VAL A 33 9.85 21.83 54.14
N THR A 34 8.88 21.49 54.99
CA THR A 34 7.83 20.51 54.63
C THR A 34 6.91 21.04 53.53
N ILE A 35 6.56 22.32 53.53
CA ILE A 35 5.76 22.93 52.44
C ILE A 35 6.51 22.87 51.11
N VAL A 36 7.80 23.23 51.09
CA VAL A 36 8.62 23.21 49.87
C VAL A 36 8.75 21.78 49.33
N LEU A 37 9.04 20.80 50.20
CA LEU A 37 9.12 19.39 49.80
C LEU A 37 7.78 18.85 49.30
N THR A 38 6.68 19.24 49.94
CA THR A 38 5.33 18.84 49.52
C THR A 38 4.99 19.42 48.16
N ASN A 39 5.30 20.70 47.91
CA ASN A 39 5.09 21.35 46.62
C ASN A 39 5.96 20.73 45.50
N MET A 40 7.22 20.40 45.79
CA MET A 40 8.10 19.72 44.84
C MET A 40 7.58 18.31 44.52
N CYS A 41 7.13 17.57 45.54
CA CYS A 41 6.57 16.24 45.40
C CYS A 41 5.27 16.25 44.59
N THR A 42 4.34 17.16 44.88
CA THR A 42 3.07 17.29 44.15
C THR A 42 3.29 17.75 42.71
N TYR A 43 4.22 18.67 42.47
CA TYR A 43 4.63 19.08 41.13
C TYR A 43 5.18 17.91 40.32
N TRP A 44 6.13 17.16 40.89
CA TRP A 44 6.76 16.02 40.21
C TRP A 44 5.76 14.89 39.93
N LEU A 45 4.91 14.54 40.91
CA LEU A 45 3.84 13.54 40.74
C LEU A 45 2.83 13.94 39.67
N THR A 46 2.45 15.22 39.62
CA THR A 46 1.50 15.72 38.62
C THR A 46 2.11 15.73 37.23
N ARG A 47 3.33 16.26 37.11
CA ARG A 47 4.09 16.26 35.85
C ARG A 47 4.34 14.84 35.32
N SER A 48 4.66 13.90 36.20
CA SER A 48 4.85 12.48 35.85
C SER A 48 3.55 11.84 35.34
N ARG A 49 2.42 12.13 35.98
CA ARG A 49 1.10 11.67 35.52
C ARG A 49 0.76 12.19 34.12
N ASP A 50 1.05 13.46 33.84
CA ASP A 50 0.72 14.07 32.56
C ASP A 50 1.57 13.47 31.42
N HIS A 51 2.88 13.31 31.61
CA HIS A 51 3.75 12.60 30.65
C HIS A 51 3.27 11.17 30.35
N ASN A 52 2.78 10.45 31.36
CA ASN A 52 2.25 9.10 31.18
C ASN A 52 0.92 9.08 30.40
N LYS A 53 0.10 10.14 30.50
CA LYS A 53 -1.13 10.28 29.71
C LYS A 53 -0.78 10.57 28.25
N GLU A 54 0.07 11.56 28.01
CA GLU A 54 0.52 11.92 26.66
C GLU A 54 1.15 10.72 25.96
N PHE A 55 2.03 9.97 26.64
CA PHE A 55 2.64 8.76 26.09
C PHE A 55 1.60 7.69 25.66
N LYS A 56 0.53 7.51 26.44
CA LYS A 56 -0.54 6.56 26.08
C LYS A 56 -1.32 7.05 24.86
N GLU A 57 -1.55 8.35 24.74
CA GLU A 57 -2.25 8.94 23.59
C GLU A 57 -1.41 8.87 22.32
N THR A 58 -0.11 9.20 22.39
CA THR A 58 0.79 9.08 21.24
C THR A 58 0.89 7.64 20.74
N LYS A 59 0.93 6.65 21.65
CA LYS A 59 0.91 5.24 21.28
C LYS A 59 -0.38 4.87 20.54
N LYS A 60 -1.54 5.25 21.07
CA LYS A 60 -2.84 5.01 20.42
C LYS A 60 -2.93 5.68 19.05
N LEU A 61 -2.42 6.91 18.93
CA LEU A 61 -2.38 7.64 17.66
C LEU A 61 -1.47 6.96 16.65
N ASN A 62 -0.30 6.48 17.07
CA ASN A 62 0.60 5.75 16.19
C ASN A 62 -0.03 4.45 15.68
N GLU A 63 -0.71 3.71 16.54
CA GLU A 63 -1.46 2.51 16.14
C GLU A 63 -2.57 2.83 15.13
N ARG A 64 -3.32 3.93 15.34
CA ARG A 64 -4.31 4.42 14.36
C ARG A 64 -3.67 4.80 13.03
N LEU A 65 -2.56 5.55 13.07
CA LEU A 65 -1.84 6.00 11.88
C LEU A 65 -1.31 4.82 11.06
N ILE A 66 -0.83 3.75 11.71
CA ILE A 66 -0.41 2.51 11.03
C ILE A 66 -1.60 1.90 10.28
N VAL A 67 -2.78 1.84 10.90
CA VAL A 67 -3.99 1.29 10.25
C VAL A 67 -4.42 2.18 9.08
N GLU A 68 -4.43 3.50 9.24
CA GLU A 68 -4.77 4.45 8.16
C GLU A 68 -3.82 4.32 6.96
N ASN A 69 -2.52 4.26 7.20
CA ASN A 69 -1.52 4.05 6.15
C ASN A 69 -1.73 2.71 5.42
N ARG A 70 -2.07 1.64 6.15
CA ARG A 70 -2.41 0.34 5.54
C ARG A 70 -3.67 0.42 4.69
N ILE A 71 -4.70 1.14 5.14
CA ILE A 71 -5.92 1.36 4.36
C ILE A 71 -5.59 2.10 3.07
N LEU A 72 -4.79 3.16 3.12
CA LEU A 72 -4.36 3.90 1.93
C LEU A 72 -3.61 3.03 0.92
N GLN A 73 -2.70 2.17 1.39
CA GLN A 73 -1.99 1.23 0.52
C GLN A 73 -2.94 0.25 -0.16
N VAL A 74 -3.91 -0.30 0.56
CA VAL A 74 -4.91 -1.22 -0.02
C VAL A 74 -5.80 -0.49 -1.02
N LEU A 75 -6.25 0.73 -0.72
CA LEU A 75 -7.08 1.52 -1.63
C LEU A 75 -6.37 1.84 -2.95
N GLN A 76 -5.04 1.99 -2.94
CA GLN A 76 -4.25 2.16 -4.16
C GLN A 76 -4.20 0.89 -5.04
N GLN A 77 -4.41 -0.29 -4.46
CA GLN A 77 -4.38 -1.57 -5.20
C GLN A 77 -5.77 -2.01 -5.67
N VAL A 78 -6.84 -1.46 -5.10
CA VAL A 78 -8.21 -1.82 -5.47
C VAL A 78 -8.57 -1.13 -6.79
N ALA A 79 -8.99 -1.92 -7.78
CA ALA A 79 -9.53 -1.41 -9.03
C ALA A 79 -10.77 -0.55 -8.76
N THR A 80 -10.77 0.65 -9.30
CA THR A 80 -11.88 1.59 -9.24
C THR A 80 -12.90 1.29 -10.34
N LYS A 81 -14.08 1.91 -10.25
CA LYS A 81 -15.09 1.79 -11.31
C LYS A 81 -14.58 2.31 -12.65
N ASP A 82 -13.73 3.32 -12.63
CA ASP A 82 -13.14 3.90 -13.84
C ASP A 82 -12.15 2.93 -14.50
N ASP A 83 -11.40 2.15 -13.70
CA ASP A 83 -10.52 1.10 -14.22
C ASP A 83 -11.29 0.00 -14.96
N ILE A 84 -12.51 -0.30 -14.50
CA ILE A 84 -13.36 -1.36 -15.08
C ILE A 84 -14.20 -0.83 -16.25
N ALA A 85 -14.51 0.46 -16.29
CA ALA A 85 -15.37 1.06 -17.32
C ALA A 85 -14.82 0.90 -18.74
N ASN A 86 -13.50 0.83 -18.89
CA ASN A 86 -12.83 0.66 -20.18
C ASN A 86 -12.52 -0.81 -20.53
N MET A 87 -12.93 -1.77 -19.70
CA MET A 87 -12.77 -3.19 -19.99
C MET A 87 -13.88 -3.67 -20.94
N ALA A 88 -13.51 -4.43 -21.98
CA ALA A 88 -14.49 -5.11 -22.82
C ALA A 88 -15.30 -6.10 -21.97
N THR A 89 -16.62 -6.04 -22.10
CA THR A 89 -17.54 -6.94 -21.43
C THR A 89 -17.67 -8.25 -22.20
N LYS A 90 -18.25 -9.26 -21.54
CA LYS A 90 -18.56 -10.53 -22.22
C LYS A 90 -19.55 -10.35 -23.37
N ASP A 91 -20.45 -9.38 -23.26
CA ASP A 91 -21.43 -9.09 -24.29
C ASP A 91 -20.77 -8.46 -25.53
N ASP A 92 -19.75 -7.63 -25.34
CA ASP A 92 -18.98 -7.03 -26.45
C ASP A 92 -18.29 -8.10 -27.33
N ILE A 93 -17.85 -9.20 -26.72
CA ILE A 93 -17.14 -10.28 -27.42
C ILE A 93 -18.04 -11.46 -27.84
N ALA A 94 -19.30 -11.49 -27.40
CA ALA A 94 -20.19 -12.64 -27.60
C ALA A 94 -20.46 -12.96 -29.09
N ASN A 95 -20.45 -11.93 -29.94
CA ASN A 95 -20.73 -12.06 -31.37
C ASN A 95 -19.48 -11.98 -32.25
N MET A 96 -18.29 -12.05 -31.67
CA MET A 96 -17.05 -12.06 -32.45
C MET A 96 -16.84 -13.43 -33.11
N ALA A 97 -16.66 -13.43 -34.42
CA ALA A 97 -16.28 -14.65 -35.15
C ALA A 97 -14.90 -15.12 -34.71
N THR A 98 -14.77 -16.41 -34.45
CA THR A 98 -13.49 -17.03 -34.11
C THR A 98 -12.70 -17.38 -35.37
N LYS A 99 -11.41 -17.69 -35.20
CA LYS A 99 -10.57 -18.14 -36.33
C LYS A 99 -11.12 -19.42 -36.97
N ASP A 100 -11.72 -20.30 -36.19
CA ASP A 100 -12.31 -21.54 -36.68
C ASP A 100 -13.56 -21.29 -37.51
N ASP A 101 -14.38 -20.30 -37.13
CA ASP A 101 -15.54 -19.88 -37.92
C ASP A 101 -15.10 -19.34 -39.29
N ILE A 102 -14.02 -18.56 -39.34
CA ILE A 102 -13.43 -18.05 -40.58
C ILE A 102 -12.89 -19.20 -41.44
N ALA A 103 -12.14 -20.14 -40.85
CA ALA A 103 -11.59 -21.28 -41.60
C ALA A 103 -12.68 -22.17 -42.21
N ARG A 104 -13.80 -22.35 -41.48
CA ARG A 104 -14.98 -23.08 -41.99
C ARG A 104 -15.66 -22.31 -43.13
N LEU A 105 -15.76 -20.99 -43.03
CA LEU A 105 -16.29 -20.16 -44.11
C LEU A 105 -15.40 -20.25 -45.35
N GLU A 106 -14.07 -20.15 -45.20
CA GLU A 106 -13.12 -20.29 -46.29
C GLU A 106 -13.21 -21.66 -46.98
N SER A 107 -13.33 -22.75 -46.20
CA SER A 107 -13.45 -24.10 -46.75
C SER A 107 -14.75 -24.34 -47.53
N ASN A 108 -15.82 -23.63 -47.20
CA ASN A 108 -17.16 -23.87 -47.77
C ASN A 108 -17.55 -22.85 -48.84
N MET A 109 -16.76 -21.80 -49.03
CA MET A 109 -17.07 -20.71 -49.95
C MET A 109 -16.44 -20.97 -51.32
N ALA A 110 -17.27 -21.09 -52.35
CA ALA A 110 -16.79 -21.07 -53.72
C ALA A 110 -16.22 -19.69 -54.04
N THR A 111 -14.99 -19.64 -54.54
CA THR A 111 -14.32 -18.40 -54.90
C THR A 111 -14.75 -17.94 -56.29
N LYS A 112 -14.48 -16.67 -56.61
CA LYS A 112 -14.72 -16.12 -57.95
C LYS A 112 -14.03 -16.94 -59.06
N LYS A 113 -12.91 -17.60 -58.75
CA LYS A 113 -12.20 -18.47 -59.68
C LYS A 113 -12.99 -19.74 -59.98
N ASP A 114 -13.53 -20.40 -58.95
CA ASP A 114 -14.31 -21.62 -59.09
C ASP A 114 -15.58 -21.38 -59.94
N LEU A 115 -16.24 -20.23 -59.73
CA LEU A 115 -17.39 -19.81 -60.53
C LEU A 115 -17.01 -19.54 -62.00
N LYS A 116 -15.85 -18.94 -62.24
CA LYS A 116 -15.36 -18.66 -63.60
C LYS A 116 -15.03 -19.96 -64.33
N GLU A 117 -14.36 -20.90 -63.67
CA GLU A 117 -14.04 -22.21 -64.25
C GLU A 117 -15.31 -23.00 -64.59
N GLY A 118 -16.33 -22.94 -63.72
CA GLY A 118 -17.64 -23.51 -63.99
C GLY A 118 -18.32 -22.88 -65.22
N LEU A 119 -18.31 -21.56 -65.31
CA LEU A 119 -18.87 -20.83 -66.46
C LEU A 119 -18.12 -21.14 -67.76
N ASP A 120 -16.80 -21.16 -67.72
CA ASP A 120 -15.96 -21.48 -68.88
C ASP A 120 -16.22 -22.91 -69.37
N ASN A 121 -16.45 -23.86 -68.46
CA ASN A 121 -16.85 -25.22 -68.82
C ASN A 121 -18.25 -25.27 -69.46
N VAL A 122 -19.21 -24.49 -68.96
CA VAL A 122 -20.53 -24.38 -69.59
C VAL A 122 -20.41 -23.78 -70.99
N ASN A 123 -19.66 -22.70 -71.15
CA ASN A 123 -19.45 -22.04 -72.44
C ASN A 123 -18.79 -22.99 -73.46
N LYS A 124 -17.75 -23.75 -73.05
CA LYS A 124 -17.13 -24.76 -73.93
C LYS A 124 -18.12 -25.84 -74.38
N ARG A 125 -19.04 -26.26 -73.50
CA ARG A 125 -20.08 -27.23 -73.85
C ARG A 125 -21.10 -26.64 -74.83
N ILE A 126 -21.50 -25.39 -74.63
CA ILE A 126 -22.39 -24.65 -75.53
C ILE A 126 -21.74 -24.54 -76.93
N ASP A 127 -20.48 -24.13 -77.00
CA ASP A 127 -19.74 -24.02 -78.27
C ASP A 127 -19.64 -25.36 -79.00
N GLY A 128 -19.46 -26.45 -78.26
CA GLY A 128 -19.44 -27.81 -78.81
C GLY A 128 -20.78 -28.24 -79.40
N LEU A 129 -21.89 -27.88 -78.75
CA LEU A 129 -23.25 -28.15 -79.25
C LEU A 129 -23.56 -27.35 -80.51
N ILE A 130 -23.20 -26.06 -80.55
CA ILE A 130 -23.41 -25.19 -81.72
C ILE A 130 -22.67 -25.75 -82.95
N LYS A 131 -21.42 -26.22 -82.79
CA LYS A 131 -20.63 -26.79 -83.89
C LYS A 131 -21.16 -28.11 -84.43
N GLY A 132 -21.94 -28.85 -83.65
CA GLY A 132 -22.54 -30.12 -84.05
C GLY A 132 -23.91 -29.99 -84.73
N MET A 133 -24.46 -28.77 -84.78
CA MET A 133 -25.79 -28.51 -85.36
C MET A 133 -25.67 -28.38 -86.89
N PRO A 134 -26.45 -29.13 -87.68
CA PRO A 134 -26.44 -28.99 -89.13
C PRO A 134 -27.02 -27.63 -89.56
N ASP A 135 -26.43 -27.00 -90.58
CA ASP A 135 -26.80 -25.66 -91.07
C ASP A 135 -28.28 -25.50 -91.46
N SER A 136 -29.04 -26.59 -91.60
CA SER A 136 -30.48 -26.59 -91.89
C SER A 136 -31.37 -26.23 -90.70
N GLU A 137 -30.85 -26.20 -89.47
CA GLU A 137 -31.57 -25.82 -88.25
C GLU A 137 -31.16 -24.44 -87.69
N VAL A 138 -30.20 -23.77 -88.34
CA VAL A 138 -29.68 -22.45 -87.95
C VAL A 138 -30.37 -21.37 -88.82
N ASN A 139 -31.61 -21.00 -88.48
CA ASN A 139 -32.32 -19.85 -89.06
C ASN A 139 -32.92 -18.99 -87.94
#